data_AF-A0A445FHZ0-F1
#
_entry.id   AF-A0A445FHZ0-F1
#
_cell.length_a   1.000
_cell.length_b   1.000
_cell.length_c   1.000
_cell.angle_alpha   90.00
_cell.angle_beta   90.00
_cell.angle_gamma   90.00
#
_symmetry.space_group_name_H-M   'P 1'
#
loop_
_entity.id
_entity.type
_entity.pdbx_description
1 polymer ?
#
loop_
_entity_poly.entity_id
_entity_poly.type
_entity_poly.pdbx_seq_one_letter_code
_entity_poly.pdbx_strand_id
1 'polypeptide(L)'
;MNKALVSFLEYNGKVLAAESIDLIKYVHANFEGPLLFPTDPIKKESGEELLKYVDFYKRCASFDYVENALGKFDDAPFFLGEFSLMDIAYVPLVERSQIVFSEVFKHDIPVGRPKLATWIKVFQNIL
;
A
#
# COMPACT_ATOMS: atom_id res chain seq x y z
N MET A 1 20.47 15.38 12.23
CA MET A 1 19.33 16.15 11.71
C MET A 1 18.06 15.56 12.29
N ASN A 2 17.23 16.36 12.95
CA ASN A 2 15.91 15.90 13.40
C ASN A 2 15.09 15.59 12.14
N LYS A 3 14.67 14.33 11.98
CA LYS A 3 13.78 13.91 10.90
C LYS A 3 12.44 14.59 11.16
N ALA A 4 12.17 15.71 10.49
CA ALA A 4 10.83 16.29 10.51
C ALA A 4 9.89 15.26 9.86
N LEU A 5 8.96 14.72 10.63
CA LEU A 5 7.88 13.90 10.10
C LEU A 5 6.98 14.83 9.28
N VAL A 6 6.93 14.62 7.96
CA VAL A 6 6.15 15.45 7.02
C VAL A 6 4.65 15.13 7.09
N SER A 7 4.29 13.98 7.66
CA SER A 7 2.90 13.55 7.84
C SER A 7 2.40 13.95 9.23
N PHE A 8 1.30 14.69 9.26
CA PHE A 8 0.58 15.01 10.49
C PHE A 8 -0.92 15.02 10.23
N LEU A 9 -1.69 14.79 11.30
CA LEU A 9 -3.14 14.94 11.32
C LEU A 9 -3.51 15.94 12.41
N GLU A 10 -4.22 17.00 12.05
CA GLU A 10 -4.83 17.91 13.02
C GLU A 10 -6.31 17.59 13.17
N TYR A 11 -6.74 17.30 14.40
CA TYR A 11 -8.14 17.00 14.71
C TYR A 11 -8.49 17.50 16.11
N ASN A 12 -9.63 18.17 16.26
CA ASN A 12 -10.09 18.77 17.52
C ASN A 12 -9.02 19.63 18.23
N GLY A 13 -8.26 20.43 17.46
CA GLY A 13 -7.20 21.31 17.96
C GLY A 13 -5.95 20.57 18.47
N LYS A 14 -5.84 19.25 18.21
CA LYS A 14 -4.65 18.46 18.52
C LYS A 14 -3.94 18.08 17.23
N VAL A 15 -2.62 18.32 17.19
CA VAL A 15 -1.75 17.89 16.09
C VAL A 15 -1.07 16.58 16.47
N LEU A 16 -1.28 15.55 15.66
CA LEU A 16 -0.59 14.27 15.73
C LEU A 16 0.43 14.19 14.59
N ALA A 17 1.71 14.32 14.90
CA ALA A 17 2.80 14.02 13.97
C ALA A 17 3.29 12.59 14.19
N ALA A 18 3.20 11.75 13.16
CA ALA A 18 3.60 10.34 13.24
C ALA A 18 4.02 9.83 11.85
N GLU A 19 4.55 8.61 11.78
CA GLU A 19 4.81 7.95 10.51
C GLU A 19 3.47 7.68 9.78
N SER A 20 3.48 7.77 8.45
CA SER A 20 2.26 7.72 7.63
C SER A 20 1.35 6.50 7.89
N ILE A 21 1.92 5.31 8.06
CA ILE A 21 1.17 4.09 8.36
C ILE A 21 0.46 4.18 9.72
N ASP A 22 1.11 4.77 10.72
CA ASP A 22 0.52 4.95 12.05
C ASP A 22 -0.63 5.96 12.01
N LEU A 23 -0.53 6.99 11.17
CA LEU A 23 -1.63 7.92 10.94
C LEU A 23 -2.83 7.26 10.27
N ILE A 24 -2.63 6.39 9.27
CA ILE A 24 -3.75 5.68 8.64
C ILE A 24 -4.41 4.72 9.64
N LYS A 25 -3.63 4.02 10.46
CA LYS A 25 -4.15 3.20 11.57
C LYS A 25 -4.94 4.03 12.57
N TYR A 26 -4.43 5.22 12.92
CA TYR A 26 -5.12 6.16 13.80
C TYR A 26 -6.47 6.59 13.20
N VAL A 27 -6.50 6.94 11.90
CA VAL A 27 -7.74 7.30 11.20
C VAL A 27 -8.75 6.15 11.26
N HIS A 28 -8.33 4.93 10.91
CA HIS A 28 -9.20 3.75 10.97
C HIS A 28 -9.79 3.50 12.36
N ALA A 29 -9.02 3.73 13.42
CA ALA A 29 -9.46 3.47 14.79
C ALA A 29 -10.31 4.59 15.43
N ASN A 30 -10.28 5.81 14.90
CA ASN A 30 -10.87 6.99 15.55
C ASN A 30 -11.95 7.71 14.72
N PHE A 31 -12.14 7.30 13.46
CA PHE A 31 -13.13 7.90 12.56
C PHE A 31 -14.09 6.83 12.04
N GLU A 32 -15.34 7.23 11.80
CA GLU A 32 -16.32 6.39 11.14
C GLU A 32 -15.94 6.13 9.67
N GLY A 33 -16.34 4.98 9.14
CA GLY A 33 -16.14 4.64 7.74
C GLY A 33 -15.99 3.14 7.51
N PRO A 34 -15.75 2.74 6.25
CA PRO A 34 -15.45 1.35 5.91
C PRO A 34 -14.21 0.83 6.65
N LEU A 35 -14.17 -0.48 6.89
CA LEU A 35 -13.00 -1.12 7.49
C LEU A 35 -11.81 -1.03 6.53
N LEU A 36 -10.65 -0.61 7.03
CA LEU A 36 -9.39 -0.62 6.29
C LEU A 36 -8.52 -1.84 6.64
N PHE A 37 -8.96 -2.65 7.60
CA PHE A 37 -8.28 -3.87 8.01
C PHE A 37 -9.26 -5.04 7.97
N PRO A 38 -8.82 -6.21 7.46
CA PRO A 38 -9.64 -7.40 7.47
C PRO A 38 -9.90 -7.86 8.91
N THR A 39 -11.07 -8.45 9.13
CA THR A 39 -11.41 -9.12 10.40
C THR A 39 -10.93 -10.57 10.43
N ASP A 40 -10.71 -11.17 9.27
CA ASP A 40 -10.16 -12.51 9.12
C ASP A 40 -8.72 -12.58 9.70
N PRO A 41 -8.44 -13.50 10.64
CA PRO A 41 -7.12 -13.60 11.27
C PRO A 41 -5.97 -13.87 10.30
N ILE A 42 -6.18 -14.67 9.24
CA ILE A 42 -5.16 -15.05 8.26
C ILE A 42 -4.82 -13.85 7.37
N LYS A 43 -5.85 -13.11 6.94
CA LYS A 43 -5.67 -11.86 6.18
C LYS A 43 -5.00 -10.79 7.03
N LYS A 44 -5.33 -10.70 8.33
CA LYS A 44 -4.69 -9.77 9.26
C LYS A 44 -3.19 -10.06 9.43
N GLU A 45 -2.82 -11.32 9.69
CA GLU A 45 -1.41 -11.72 9.78
C GLU A 45 -0.65 -11.41 8.48
N SER A 46 -1.25 -11.73 7.33
CA SER A 46 -0.67 -11.42 6.02
C SER A 46 -0.47 -9.92 5.79
N GLY A 47 -1.41 -9.08 6.24
CA GLY A 47 -1.26 -7.63 6.20
C GLY A 47 -0.13 -7.12 7.09
N GLU A 48 0.06 -7.72 8.27
CA GLU A 48 1.18 -7.37 9.16
C GLU A 48 2.55 -7.74 8.55
N GLU A 49 2.64 -8.85 7.82
CA GLU A 49 3.83 -9.21 7.06
C GLU A 49 4.12 -8.22 5.92
N LEU A 50 3.09 -7.87 5.13
CA LEU A 50 3.19 -6.90 4.04
C LEU A 50 3.66 -5.52 4.52
N LEU A 51 3.19 -5.08 5.70
CA LEU A 51 3.62 -3.82 6.31
C LEU A 51 5.12 -3.79 6.61
N LYS A 52 5.68 -4.88 7.14
CA LYS A 52 7.12 -4.98 7.41
C LYS A 52 7.94 -4.86 6.13
N TYR A 53 7.36 -5.21 4.99
CA TYR A 53 8.03 -5.17 3.69
C TYR A 53 7.97 -3.79 3.01
N VAL A 54 7.10 -2.87 3.44
CA VAL A 54 6.93 -1.55 2.80
C VAL A 54 8.25 -0.78 2.71
N ASP A 55 9.03 -0.74 3.78
CA ASP A 55 10.31 -0.03 3.79
C ASP A 55 11.39 -0.72 2.94
N PHE A 56 11.32 -2.05 2.82
CA PHE A 56 12.18 -2.77 1.88
C PHE A 56 11.79 -2.45 0.43
N TYR A 57 10.49 -2.46 0.11
CA TYR A 57 9.99 -2.11 -1.22
C TYR A 57 10.41 -0.69 -1.63
N LYS A 58 10.30 0.31 -0.73
CA LYS A 58 10.75 1.69 -0.99
C LYS A 58 12.21 1.77 -1.44
N ARG A 59 13.07 0.85 -0.97
CA ARG A 59 14.51 0.86 -1.25
C ARG A 59 14.87 0.08 -2.51
N CYS A 60 14.17 -1.03 -2.78
CA CYS A 60 14.60 -2.01 -3.77
C CYS A 60 13.60 -2.26 -4.91
N ALA A 61 12.38 -1.70 -4.84
CA ALA A 61 11.32 -1.88 -5.85
C ALA A 61 11.11 -3.35 -6.27
N SER A 62 10.91 -4.24 -5.28
CA SER A 62 10.76 -5.67 -5.52
C SER A 62 9.37 -6.03 -6.05
N PHE A 63 9.20 -5.94 -7.37
CA PHE A 63 7.90 -6.17 -8.02
C PHE A 63 7.45 -7.65 -8.01
N ASP A 64 8.38 -8.60 -8.02
CA ASP A 64 8.02 -10.04 -7.96
C ASP A 64 7.44 -10.42 -6.59
N TYR A 65 7.92 -9.77 -5.52
CA TYR A 65 7.30 -9.93 -4.21
C TYR A 65 5.86 -9.39 -4.21
N VAL A 66 5.65 -8.22 -4.83
CA VAL A 66 4.31 -7.63 -4.96
C VAL A 66 3.38 -8.54 -5.77
N GLU A 67 3.84 -9.06 -6.91
CA GLU A 67 3.09 -10.03 -7.73
C GLU A 67 2.68 -11.27 -6.91
N ASN A 68 3.62 -11.85 -6.17
CA ASN A 68 3.36 -13.02 -5.34
C ASN A 68 2.38 -12.70 -4.20
N ALA A 69 2.51 -11.54 -3.56
CA ALA A 69 1.63 -11.13 -2.48
C ALA A 69 0.20 -10.86 -2.96
N LEU A 70 0.03 -10.19 -4.11
CA LEU A 70 -1.26 -10.03 -4.79
C LEU A 70 -1.86 -11.38 -5.20
N GLY A 71 -1.04 -12.42 -5.25
CA GLY A 71 -1.48 -13.76 -5.57
C GLY A 71 -1.85 -14.67 -4.41
N LYS A 72 -1.78 -14.19 -3.16
CA LYS A 72 -2.04 -15.01 -1.98
C LYS A 72 -3.54 -15.28 -1.76
N PHE A 73 -4.41 -14.35 -2.13
CA PHE A 73 -5.86 -14.45 -1.97
C PHE A 73 -6.54 -14.21 -3.32
N ASP A 74 -7.46 -15.09 -3.71
CA ASP A 74 -8.08 -15.08 -5.05
C ASP A 74 -9.46 -14.39 -5.08
N ASP A 75 -9.90 -13.81 -3.96
CA ASP A 75 -11.26 -13.23 -3.81
C ASP A 75 -11.48 -11.99 -4.71
N ALA A 76 -10.48 -11.10 -4.77
CA ALA A 76 -10.52 -9.83 -5.48
C ALA A 76 -9.09 -9.34 -5.79
N PRO A 77 -8.90 -8.40 -6.73
CA PRO A 77 -7.56 -7.93 -7.14
C PRO A 77 -6.97 -6.93 -6.12
N PHE A 78 -6.85 -7.34 -4.86
CA PHE A 78 -6.26 -6.59 -3.75
C PHE A 78 -5.34 -7.50 -2.94
N PHE A 79 -4.38 -6.93 -2.22
CA PHE A 79 -3.38 -7.71 -1.48
C PHE A 79 -3.97 -8.73 -0.51
N LEU A 80 -5.12 -8.42 0.09
CA LEU A 80 -5.80 -9.28 1.07
C LEU A 80 -7.11 -9.87 0.53
N GLY A 81 -7.30 -9.88 -0.80
CA GLY A 81 -8.56 -10.29 -1.43
C GLY A 81 -9.72 -9.32 -1.19
N GLU A 82 -9.45 -8.17 -0.56
CA GLU A 82 -10.38 -7.06 -0.36
C GLU A 82 -9.56 -5.76 -0.20
N PHE A 83 -10.17 -4.61 -0.50
CA PHE A 83 -9.49 -3.32 -0.37
C PHE A 83 -9.12 -3.06 1.09
N SER A 84 -7.87 -2.69 1.33
CA SER A 84 -7.34 -2.56 2.69
C SER A 84 -6.25 -1.48 2.78
N LEU A 85 -5.74 -1.28 4.00
CA LEU A 85 -4.58 -0.45 4.25
C LEU A 85 -3.34 -0.89 3.44
N MET A 86 -3.24 -2.18 3.07
CA MET A 86 -2.10 -2.64 2.26
C MET A 86 -2.13 -1.99 0.89
N ASP A 87 -3.30 -1.93 0.26
CA ASP A 87 -3.43 -1.28 -1.03
C ASP A 87 -3.11 0.22 -0.91
N ILE A 88 -3.66 0.89 0.11
CA ILE A 88 -3.37 2.31 0.42
C ILE A 88 -1.86 2.55 0.61
N ALA A 89 -1.16 1.65 1.30
CA ALA A 89 0.27 1.78 1.57
C ALA A 89 1.14 1.60 0.32
N TYR A 90 0.73 0.73 -0.61
CA TYR A 90 1.52 0.37 -1.79
C TYR A 90 1.21 1.23 -3.04
N VAL A 91 -0.04 1.69 -3.23
CA VAL A 91 -0.44 2.53 -4.40
C VAL A 91 0.54 3.66 -4.68
N PRO A 92 0.81 4.59 -3.73
CA PRO A 92 1.67 5.74 -4.02
C PRO A 92 3.14 5.37 -4.28
N LEU A 93 3.56 4.15 -3.91
CA LEU A 93 4.91 3.65 -4.16
C LEU A 93 5.00 3.00 -5.55
N VAL A 94 3.99 2.19 -5.91
CA VAL A 94 3.91 1.53 -7.21
C VAL A 94 3.72 2.56 -8.32
N GLU A 95 2.84 3.55 -8.14
CA GLU A 95 2.62 4.64 -9.11
C GLU A 95 3.91 5.39 -9.45
N ARG A 96 4.68 5.76 -8.43
CA ARG A 96 5.98 6.42 -8.63
C ARG A 96 6.98 5.49 -9.31
N SER A 97 6.95 4.22 -8.95
CA SER A 97 7.81 3.20 -9.57
C SER A 97 7.48 3.04 -11.06
N GLN A 98 6.20 3.04 -11.45
CA GLN A 98 5.81 3.00 -12.87
C GLN A 98 6.43 4.14 -13.67
N ILE A 99 6.36 5.36 -13.16
CA ILE A 99 6.94 6.54 -13.83
C ILE A 99 8.46 6.38 -13.97
N VAL A 100 9.17 6.08 -12.87
CA VAL A 100 10.64 5.98 -12.89
C VAL A 100 11.12 4.84 -13.79
N PHE A 101 10.51 3.66 -13.69
CA PHE A 101 10.92 2.51 -14.49
C PHE A 101 10.58 2.66 -15.97
N SER A 102 9.43 3.26 -16.31
CA SER A 102 9.09 3.59 -17.69
C SER A 102 10.03 4.65 -18.26
N GLU A 103 10.18 5.80 -17.58
CA GLU A 103 10.86 6.97 -18.15
C GLU A 103 12.39 6.84 -18.13
N VAL A 104 12.95 6.28 -17.06
CA VAL A 104 14.41 6.21 -16.87
C VAL A 104 14.96 4.87 -17.35
N PHE A 105 14.36 3.77 -16.91
CA PHE A 105 14.89 2.42 -17.16
C PHE A 105 14.32 1.77 -18.43
N LYS A 106 13.34 2.41 -19.09
CA LYS A 106 12.63 1.87 -20.26
C LYS A 106 12.08 0.45 -20.00
N HIS A 107 11.62 0.23 -18.77
CA HIS A 107 11.10 -1.05 -18.31
C HIS A 107 9.64 -0.92 -17.89
N ASP A 108 8.79 -1.76 -18.45
CA ASP A 108 7.38 -1.83 -18.10
C ASP A 108 7.17 -2.85 -16.96
N ILE A 109 6.93 -2.34 -15.74
CA ILE A 109 6.84 -3.15 -14.52
C ILE A 109 5.73 -4.24 -14.53
N PRO A 110 4.59 -4.09 -15.23
CA PRO A 110 3.56 -5.14 -15.25
C PRO A 110 3.88 -6.30 -16.19
N VAL A 111 4.91 -6.20 -17.05
CA VAL A 111 5.30 -7.30 -17.95
C VAL A 111 5.72 -8.52 -17.13
N GLY A 112 5.06 -9.66 -17.36
CA GLY A 112 5.25 -10.89 -16.60
C GLY A 112 4.60 -10.90 -15.22
N ARG A 113 3.84 -9.87 -14.85
CA ARG A 113 3.21 -9.69 -13.54
C ARG A 113 1.70 -9.38 -13.69
N PRO A 114 0.90 -10.36 -14.13
CA PRO A 114 -0.51 -10.13 -14.45
C PRO A 114 -1.36 -9.70 -13.25
N LYS A 115 -1.04 -10.12 -12.02
CA LYS A 115 -1.79 -9.69 -10.83
C LYS A 115 -1.50 -8.24 -10.51
N LEU A 116 -0.23 -7.82 -10.57
CA LEU A 116 0.18 -6.41 -10.47
C LEU A 116 -0.45 -5.56 -11.58
N ALA A 117 -0.46 -6.03 -12.82
CA ALA A 117 -1.11 -5.33 -13.93
C ALA A 117 -2.60 -5.09 -13.66
N THR A 118 -3.29 -6.10 -13.14
CA THR A 118 -4.72 -6.02 -12.80
C THR A 118 -4.94 -5.04 -11.65
N TRP A 119 -4.15 -5.14 -10.59
CA TRP A 119 -4.23 -4.26 -9.43
C TRP A 119 -3.99 -2.79 -9.81
N ILE A 120 -2.96 -2.49 -10.61
CA ILE A 120 -2.69 -1.14 -11.14
C ILE A 120 -3.91 -0.60 -11.89
N LYS A 121 -4.52 -1.42 -12.75
CA LYS A 121 -5.70 -1.03 -13.53
C LYS A 121 -6.89 -0.67 -12.63
N VAL A 122 -7.07 -1.33 -11.48
CA VAL A 122 -8.11 -0.96 -10.51
C VAL A 122 -7.91 0.48 -10.04
N PHE A 123 -6.70 0.84 -9.63
CA PHE A 123 -6.42 2.18 -9.09
C PHE A 123 -6.39 3.27 -10.16
N GLN A 124 -5.98 2.97 -11.39
CA GLN A 124 -6.07 3.90 -12.52
C GLN A 124 -7.51 4.24 -12.95
N ASN A 125 -8.51 3.41 -12.58
CA ASN A 125 -9.92 3.69 -12.88
C ASN A 125 -10.62 4.48 -11.75
N ILE A 126 -9.96 4.67 -10.61
CA ILE A 126 -10.52 5.31 -9.41
C ILE A 126 -9.94 6.72 -9.20
N LEU A 127 -8.72 6.96 -9.69
CA LEU A 127 -8.01 8.25 -9.65
C LEU A 127 -8.12 8.98 -11.00
#